data_AF-A0A5C8DV61-F1
#
_entry.id   AF-A0A5C8DV61-F1
#
_cell.length_a   1.000
_cell.length_b   1.000
_cell.length_c   1.000
_cell.angle_alpha   90.00
_cell.angle_beta   90.00
_cell.angle_gamma   90.00
#
_symmetry.space_group_name_H-M   'P 1'
#
loop_
_entity.id
_entity.type
_entity.pdbx_description
1 polymer ?
#
loop_
_entity_poly.entity_id
_entity_poly.type
_entity_poly.pdbx_seq_one_letter_code
_entity_poly.pdbx_strand_id
1 'polypeptide(L)' 'MKQKRIILFLLQLFRDKDGNFSLRELATALFILVLVISWIAQQFFRLDVPEFMFWAFVSMVSAGCFGYSIEKKTKL' A
#
# COMPACT_ATOMS: atom_id res chain seq x y z
N MET A 1 -23.89 0.74 -11.91
CA MET A 1 -23.04 -0.48 -11.89
C MET A 1 -21.53 -0.20 -11.71
N LYS A 2 -20.92 0.80 -12.37
CA LYS A 2 -19.47 1.08 -12.27
C LYS A 2 -18.98 1.47 -10.86
N GLN A 3 -19.73 2.31 -10.14
CA GLN A 3 -19.34 2.78 -8.79
C GLN A 3 -19.22 1.64 -7.76
N LYS A 4 -20.12 0.64 -7.82
CA LYS A 4 -20.04 -0.55 -6.96
C LYS A 4 -18.75 -1.37 -7.22
N ARG A 5 -18.21 -1.37 -8.45
CA ARG A 5 -16.97 -2.07 -8.78
C ARG A 5 -15.74 -1.40 -8.19
N ILE A 6 -15.70 -0.07 -8.15
CA ILE A 6 -14.58 0.68 -7.56
C ILE A 6 -14.52 0.45 -6.06
N ILE A 7 -15.66 0.49 -5.38
CA ILE A 7 -15.74 0.22 -3.94
C ILE A 7 -15.30 -1.22 -3.64
N LEU A 8 -15.75 -2.19 -4.43
CA LEU A 8 -15.31 -3.58 -4.32
C LEU A 8 -13.81 -3.74 -4.55
N PHE A 9 -13.24 -3.05 -5.54
CA PHE A 9 -11.81 -3.07 -5.83
C PHE A 9 -10.98 -2.49 -4.67
N LEU A 10 -11.39 -1.34 -4.13
CA LEU A 10 -10.74 -0.74 -2.96
C LEU A 10 -10.83 -1.65 -1.74
N LEU A 11 -11.98 -2.28 -1.50
CA LEU A 11 -12.15 -3.27 -0.42
C LEU A 11 -11.27 -4.51 -0.61
N GLN A 12 -11.04 -4.94 -1.85
CA GLN A 12 -10.14 -6.06 -2.16
C GLN A 12 -8.67 -5.72 -1.89
N LEU A 13 -8.27 -4.46 -2.08
CA LEU A 13 -6.90 -4.01 -1.82
C LEU A 13 -6.49 -4.22 -0.35
N PHE A 14 -7.44 -4.17 0.58
CA PHE A 14 -7.19 -4.34 2.02
C PHE A 14 -7.31 -5.78 2.51
N ARG A 15 -7.53 -6.74 1.60
CA ARG A 15 -7.70 -8.15 1.95
C ARG A 15 -6.43 -8.95 1.64
N ASP A 16 -6.14 -9.89 2.53
CA ASP A 16 -5.08 -10.88 2.34
C ASP A 16 -5.46 -11.96 1.32
N LYS A 17 -4.60 -12.97 1.12
CA LYS A 17 -4.87 -14.04 0.16
C LYS A 17 -6.05 -14.91 0.57
N ASP A 18 -6.41 -14.95 1.85
CA ASP A 18 -7.55 -15.71 2.36
C ASP A 18 -8.86 -14.89 2.34
N GLY A 19 -8.78 -13.63 1.92
CA GLY A 19 -9.94 -12.74 1.76
C GLY A 19 -10.33 -12.00 3.04
N ASN A 20 -9.51 -12.09 4.10
CA ASN A 20 -9.70 -11.40 5.36
C ASN A 20 -9.02 -10.04 5.33
N PHE A 21 -9.53 -9.08 6.10
CA PHE A 21 -8.88 -7.78 6.23
C PHE A 21 -7.56 -7.92 6.98
N SER A 22 -6.48 -7.40 6.39
CA SER A 22 -5.14 -7.50 6.93
C SER A 22 -4.53 -6.13 7.19
N LEU A 23 -3.97 -5.96 8.39
CA LEU A 23 -3.27 -4.74 8.78
C LEU A 23 -2.05 -4.47 7.89
N ARG A 24 -1.39 -5.53 7.38
CA ARG A 24 -0.24 -5.41 6.49
C ARG A 24 -0.63 -4.76 5.16
N GLU A 25 -1.73 -5.22 4.55
CA GLU A 25 -2.21 -4.66 3.28
C GLU A 25 -2.70 -3.21 3.45
N LEU A 26 -3.36 -2.92 4.57
CA LEU A 26 -3.73 -1.55 4.94
C LEU A 26 -2.50 -0.64 5.10
N ALA A 27 -1.49 -1.08 5.86
CA ALA A 27 -0.26 -0.31 6.04
C ALA A 27 0.48 -0.10 4.72
N THR A 28 0.57 -1.14 3.89
CA THR A 28 1.21 -1.07 2.57
C THR A 28 0.51 -0.06 1.68
N ALA A 29 -0.82 -0.10 1.59
CA ALA A 29 -1.62 0.88 0.84
C ALA A 29 -1.43 2.31 1.38
N LEU A 30 -1.33 2.48 2.69
CA LEU A 30 -1.10 3.78 3.32
C LEU A 30 0.30 4.33 3.00
N PHE A 31 1.34 3.51 3.03
CA PHE A 31 2.69 3.97 2.63
C PHE A 31 2.80 4.26 1.14
N ILE A 32 2.09 3.52 0.28
CA ILE A 32 1.96 3.89 -1.15
C ILE A 32 1.32 5.27 -1.28
N LEU A 33 0.25 5.55 -0.52
CA LEU A 33 -0.40 6.86 -0.53
C LEU A 33 0.56 7.96 -0.06
N VAL A 34 1.35 7.71 1.00
CA VAL A 34 2.39 8.64 1.46
C VAL A 34 3.38 8.95 0.34
N LEU A 35 3.89 7.93 -0.37
CA LEU A 35 4.83 8.14 -1.49
C LEU A 35 4.21 8.98 -2.61
N VAL A 36 2.94 8.76 -2.95
CA VAL A 36 2.23 9.56 -3.96
C VAL A 36 2.08 11.01 -3.51
N ILE A 37 1.67 11.24 -2.25
CA ILE A 37 1.54 12.59 -1.70
C ILE A 37 2.91 13.29 -1.65
N SER A 38 3.95 12.60 -1.21
CA SER A 38 5.33 13.10 -1.20
C SER A 38 5.79 13.49 -2.61
N TRP A 39 5.50 12.67 -3.61
CA TRP A 39 5.82 12.99 -5.00
C TRP A 39 5.09 14.25 -5.48
N ILE A 40 3.77 14.36 -5.21
CA ILE A 40 2.99 15.57 -5.53
C ILE A 40 3.56 16.80 -4.80
N ALA A 41 3.89 16.68 -3.52
CA ALA A 41 4.48 17.77 -2.72
C ALA A 41 5.80 18.26 -3.33
N GLN A 42 6.65 17.34 -3.79
CA GLN A 42 7.90 17.69 -4.45
C GLN A 42 7.66 18.41 -5.78
N GLN A 43 6.70 17.96 -6.60
CA GLN A 43 6.41 18.57 -7.91
C GLN A 43 5.83 19.98 -7.81
N PHE A 44 4.88 20.21 -6.90
CA PHE A 44 4.11 21.46 -6.85
C PHE A 44 4.58 22.45 -5.78
N PHE A 45 5.18 21.97 -4.70
CA PHE A 45 5.54 22.79 -3.53
C PHE A 45 7.06 22.85 -3.28
N ARG A 46 7.87 22.13 -4.07
CA ARG A 46 9.33 22.02 -3.88
C ARG A 46 9.72 21.61 -2.45
N LEU A 47 8.86 20.80 -1.83
CA LEU A 47 9.13 20.21 -0.52
C LEU A 47 9.82 18.87 -0.74
N ASP A 48 11.13 18.84 -0.49
CA ASP A 48 11.91 17.62 -0.61
C ASP A 48 11.71 16.72 0.62
N VAL A 49 11.58 15.42 0.36
CA VAL A 49 11.58 14.40 1.40
C VAL A 49 13.03 14.00 1.68
N PRO A 50 13.48 14.01 2.95
CA PRO A 50 14.80 13.50 3.30
C PRO A 50 15.01 12.07 2.80
N GLU A 51 16.18 11.81 2.23
CA GLU A 51 16.48 10.55 1.54
C GLU A 51 16.27 9.31 2.43
N PHE A 52 16.72 9.35 3.68
CA PHE A 52 16.51 8.24 4.62
C PHE A 52 15.03 7.92 4.85
N MET A 53 14.17 8.94 4.83
CA MET A 53 12.73 8.78 5.04
C MET A 53 12.07 8.18 3.80
N PHE A 54 12.50 8.60 2.61
CA PHE A 54 12.08 7.99 1.35
C PHE A 54 12.43 6.49 1.31
N TRP A 55 13.67 6.13 1.63
CA TRP A 55 14.10 4.72 1.67
C TRP A 55 13.35 3.92 2.74
N ALA A 56 13.05 4.52 3.90
CA ALA A 56 12.22 3.90 4.92
C ALA A 56 10.80 3.59 4.40
N PHE A 57 10.15 4.54 3.71
CA PHE A 57 8.81 4.32 3.15
C PHE A 57 8.81 3.28 2.03
N VAL A 58 9.77 3.36 1.11
CA VAL A 58 9.90 2.40 0.00
C VAL A 58 10.18 0.99 0.53
N SER A 59 11.02 0.85 1.55
CA SER A 59 11.31 -0.46 2.16
C SER A 59 10.08 -1.05 2.87
N MET A 60 9.25 -0.24 3.53
CA MET A 60 7.99 -0.69 4.14
C MET A 60 6.99 -1.19 3.10
N VAL A 61 6.82 -0.45 1.99
CA VAL A 61 5.98 -0.91 0.86
C VAL A 61 6.52 -2.23 0.30
N SER A 62 7.83 -2.29 0.07
CA SER A 62 8.49 -3.49 -0.45
C SER A 62 8.27 -4.69 0.47
N ALA A 63 8.51 -4.53 1.78
CA ALA A 63 8.29 -5.58 2.77
C ALA A 63 6.84 -6.06 2.80
N GLY A 64 5.88 -5.15 2.69
CA GLY A 64 4.46 -5.47 2.56
C GLY A 64 4.16 -6.34 1.34
N CYS A 65 4.62 -5.91 0.16
CA CYS A 65 4.45 -6.65 -1.09
C CYS A 65 5.16 -8.01 -1.08
N PHE A 66 6.38 -8.08 -0.54
CA PHE A 66 7.12 -9.34 -0.38
C PHE A 66 6.41 -10.28 0.58
N GLY A 67 5.94 -9.77 1.72
CA GLY A 67 5.14 -10.53 2.68
C GLY A 67 3.90 -11.12 2.02
N TYR A 68 3.16 -10.33 1.24
CA TYR A 68 2.03 -10.82 0.46
C TYR A 68 2.46 -11.89 -0.56
N SER A 69 3.57 -11.70 -1.27
CA SER A 69 4.05 -12.67 -2.27
C SER A 69 4.37 -14.04 -1.65
N ILE A 70 5.03 -14.06 -0.49
CA ILE A 70 5.44 -15.28 0.23
C ILE A 70 4.26 -15.97 0.93
N GLU A 71 3.25 -15.21 1.35
CA GLU A 71 2.07 -15.75 2.02
C GLU A 71 1.42 -16.88 1.22
N LYS A 72 1.16 -18.02 1.87
CA LYS A 72 0.44 -19.14 1.29
C LYS A 72 -0.97 -19.14 1.88
N LYS A 73 -1.98 -19.41 1.05
CA LYS A 73 -3.34 -19.61 1.52
C LYS A 73 -3.34 -20.72 2.57
N THR A 74 -3.88 -20.43 3.75
CA THR A 74 -4.01 -21.45 4.79
C THR A 74 -5.23 -22.30 4.46
N LYS A 75 -5.02 -23.51 3.93
CA LYS A 75 -6.07 -24.52 3.81
C LYS A 75 -6.28 -25.15 5.20
N LEU A 76 -7.14 -24.53 6.00
CA LEU A 76 -7.77 -25.19 7.14
C LEU A 76 -8.95 -26.03 6.65
#